data_AF-A0A1Q3BXL7-F1
#
_entry.id   AF-A0A1Q3BXL7-F1
#
_cell.length_a   1.000
_cell.length_b   1.000
_cell.length_c   1.000
_cell.angle_alpha   90.00
_cell.angle_beta   90.00
_cell.angle_gamma   90.00
#
_symmetry.space_group_name_H-M   'P 1'
#
loop_
_entity.id
_entity.type
_entity.pdbx_description
1 polymer ?
#
loop_
_entity_poly.entity_id
_entity_poly.type
_entity_poly.pdbx_seq_one_letter_code
_entity_poly.pdbx_strand_id
1 'polypeptide(L)'
;MGWLDYICSSHTIYPRLVKMFYANLATSTTCIANSFVLGTPICITPDLVAETLGIPNEGITNFHDIGKTEALGICLEQPIVNPLMNVTSSHLPIASRIILLLVTNTFLPKEGSHTLPSERDLKFVACVKNGTQINLPYLIVNHLLSRPNHTPYPMLLSRIISAVLASFNIDIPDDEQSVKPSHNHLVNKAGLRHLNLIFEDGEWAKMQGRGRERVREQEPVRAGDDDDDEEDDLQQYEMRPSAGQSSSSSRPTLDSLMARMDIAQADMEFVKGEMHQFREGQANILQGQADLRQGQADILQWLQNAFPQHPPPS
;
A
#
# COMPACT_ATOMS: atom_id res chain seq x y z
N MET A 1 1.80 19.19 9.39
CA MET A 1 2.11 17.84 8.89
C MET A 1 3.28 17.19 9.63
N GLY A 2 4.51 17.74 9.60
CA GLY A 2 5.64 17.19 10.40
C GLY A 2 6.28 15.91 9.84
N TRP A 3 6.06 15.57 8.57
CA TRP A 3 6.47 14.28 8.00
C TRP A 3 7.91 14.21 7.50
N LEU A 4 8.68 15.31 7.57
CA LEU A 4 10.02 15.40 6.96
C LEU A 4 10.97 14.34 7.54
N ASP A 5 11.03 14.24 8.86
CA ASP A 5 11.90 13.28 9.54
C ASP A 5 11.54 11.85 9.17
N TYR A 6 10.25 11.54 9.05
CA TYR A 6 9.80 10.24 8.57
C TYR A 6 10.28 9.96 7.14
N ILE A 7 10.06 10.89 6.21
CA ILE A 7 10.44 10.75 4.78
C ILE A 7 11.95 10.57 4.62
N CYS A 8 12.74 11.26 5.43
CA CYS A 8 14.20 11.25 5.36
C CYS A 8 14.84 10.15 6.21
N SER A 9 14.07 9.46 7.05
CA SER A 9 14.60 8.42 7.93
C SER A 9 14.97 7.15 7.18
N SER A 10 16.05 6.52 7.61
CA SER A 10 16.49 5.21 7.13
C SER A 10 16.72 4.29 8.33
N HIS A 11 16.01 3.18 8.36
CA HIS A 11 16.09 2.19 9.44
C HIS A 11 16.33 0.80 8.86
N THR A 12 17.08 -0.02 9.58
CA THR A 12 17.32 -1.42 9.23
C THR A 12 16.01 -2.18 9.00
N ILE A 13 15.97 -2.99 7.94
CA ILE A 13 14.86 -3.87 7.62
C ILE A 13 15.21 -5.29 8.06
N TYR A 14 14.28 -5.95 8.74
CA TYR A 14 14.34 -7.37 9.12
C TYR A 14 13.28 -8.15 8.33
N PRO A 15 13.60 -8.63 7.11
CA PRO A 15 12.59 -9.17 6.21
C PRO A 15 11.86 -10.39 6.78
N ARG A 16 12.53 -11.23 7.58
CA ARG A 16 11.89 -12.42 8.17
C ARG A 16 10.87 -11.99 9.22
N LEU A 17 11.20 -11.03 10.08
CA LEU A 17 10.26 -10.50 11.08
C LEU A 17 9.04 -9.83 10.43
N VAL A 18 9.26 -9.04 9.36
CA VAL A 18 8.16 -8.42 8.60
C VAL A 18 7.25 -9.49 7.98
N LYS A 19 7.83 -10.55 7.39
CA LYS A 19 7.05 -11.67 6.84
C LYS A 19 6.25 -12.41 7.92
N MET A 20 6.84 -12.65 9.10
CA MET A 20 6.12 -13.24 10.23
C MET A 20 4.95 -12.36 10.67
N PHE A 21 5.15 -11.04 10.73
CA PHE A 21 4.08 -10.11 11.08
C PHE A 21 2.89 -10.21 10.11
N TYR A 22 3.14 -10.23 8.80
CA TYR A 22 2.05 -10.36 7.83
C TYR A 22 1.41 -11.74 7.80
N ALA A 23 2.20 -12.81 7.94
CA ALA A 23 1.69 -14.17 7.99
C ALA A 23 0.74 -14.41 9.18
N ASN A 24 0.93 -13.68 10.28
CA ASN A 24 0.13 -13.78 11.50
C ASN A 24 -0.82 -12.59 11.70
N LEU A 25 -0.98 -11.72 10.70
CA LEU A 25 -1.84 -10.54 10.81
C LEU A 25 -3.30 -10.97 10.94
N ALA A 26 -3.92 -10.63 12.08
CA ALA A 26 -5.32 -10.95 12.35
C ALA A 26 -6.25 -10.06 11.52
N THR A 27 -7.40 -10.61 11.13
CA THR A 27 -8.50 -9.81 10.60
C THR A 27 -9.02 -8.88 11.69
N SER A 28 -9.36 -7.65 11.31
CA SER A 28 -9.82 -6.64 12.25
C SER A 28 -10.95 -5.82 11.65
N THR A 29 -11.95 -5.52 12.47
CA THR A 29 -13.04 -4.58 12.15
C THR A 29 -12.76 -3.18 12.68
N THR A 30 -11.68 -3.01 13.43
CA THR A 30 -11.24 -1.74 14.01
C THR A 30 -9.88 -1.33 13.42
N CYS A 31 -9.48 -0.06 13.57
CA CYS A 31 -8.19 0.43 13.08
C CYS A 31 -7.05 0.04 14.04
N ILE A 32 -6.89 -1.26 14.26
CA ILE A 32 -5.85 -1.87 15.11
C ILE A 32 -5.34 -3.12 14.40
N ALA A 33 -4.03 -3.18 14.14
CA ALA A 33 -3.38 -4.33 13.52
C ALA A 33 -2.74 -5.20 14.59
N ASN A 34 -3.33 -6.37 14.82
CA ASN A 34 -2.83 -7.37 15.76
C ASN A 34 -2.12 -8.49 14.99
N SER A 35 -0.94 -8.87 15.47
CA SER A 35 -0.14 -9.95 14.91
C SER A 35 0.71 -10.61 16.00
N PHE A 36 1.53 -11.58 15.61
CA PHE A 36 2.42 -12.32 16.48
C PHE A 36 3.77 -12.54 15.80
N VAL A 37 4.86 -12.18 16.47
CA VAL A 37 6.24 -12.30 15.95
C VAL A 37 7.13 -12.85 17.04
N LEU A 38 7.86 -13.95 16.76
CA LEU A 38 8.78 -14.60 17.70
C LEU A 38 8.18 -14.86 19.10
N GLY A 39 6.95 -15.36 19.20
CA GLY A 39 6.34 -15.61 20.51
C GLY A 39 5.72 -14.36 21.17
N THR A 40 5.80 -13.19 20.53
CA THR A 40 5.41 -11.89 21.11
C THR A 40 4.21 -11.30 20.37
N PRO A 41 3.14 -10.91 21.10
CA PRO A 41 2.03 -10.19 20.49
C PRO A 41 2.46 -8.79 20.06
N ILE A 42 2.17 -8.45 18.80
CA ILE A 42 2.41 -7.13 18.23
C ILE A 42 1.06 -6.46 18.01
N CYS A 43 0.83 -5.32 18.66
CA CYS A 43 -0.37 -4.50 18.50
C CYS A 43 0.03 -3.14 17.93
N ILE A 44 -0.37 -2.85 16.69
CA ILE A 44 -0.07 -1.58 16.02
C ILE A 44 -1.34 -0.72 15.98
N THR A 45 -1.32 0.37 16.75
CA THR A 45 -2.34 1.40 16.78
C THR A 45 -1.85 2.66 16.06
N PRO A 46 -2.76 3.58 15.66
CA PRO A 46 -2.35 4.89 15.14
C PRO A 46 -1.47 5.67 16.11
N ASP A 47 -1.70 5.55 17.43
CA ASP A 47 -0.85 6.19 18.45
C ASP A 47 0.57 5.64 18.44
N LEU A 48 0.74 4.32 18.36
CA LEU A 48 2.07 3.71 18.29
C LEU A 48 2.81 4.13 17.01
N VAL A 49 2.11 4.22 15.88
CA VAL A 49 2.70 4.72 14.62
C VAL A 49 3.09 6.19 14.75
N ALA A 50 2.24 7.02 15.37
CA ALA A 50 2.51 8.43 15.60
C ALA A 50 3.74 8.64 16.49
N GLU A 51 3.84 7.91 17.60
CA GLU A 51 4.98 7.91 18.51
C GLU A 51 6.26 7.45 17.78
N THR A 52 6.18 6.33 17.06
CA THR A 52 7.32 5.79 16.32
C THR A 52 7.82 6.79 15.28
N LEU A 53 6.92 7.44 14.54
CA LEU A 53 7.29 8.34 13.45
C LEU A 53 7.56 9.78 13.91
N GLY A 54 7.18 10.16 15.13
CA GLY A 54 7.27 11.54 15.62
C GLY A 54 6.29 12.49 14.91
N ILE A 55 5.14 11.98 14.45
CA ILE A 55 4.16 12.76 13.68
C ILE A 55 2.81 12.86 14.42
N PRO A 56 1.99 13.88 14.17
CA PRO A 56 0.68 14.01 14.80
C PRO A 56 -0.30 12.88 14.41
N ASN A 57 -1.07 12.39 15.39
CA ASN A 57 -2.23 11.50 15.20
C ASN A 57 -3.54 12.32 15.09
N GLU A 58 -3.59 13.28 14.18
CA GLU A 58 -4.74 14.20 14.03
C GLU A 58 -5.06 14.48 12.55
N GLY A 59 -6.24 15.04 12.30
CA GLY A 59 -6.69 15.40 10.95
C GLY A 59 -7.66 14.39 10.33
N ILE A 60 -7.90 14.52 9.03
CA ILE A 60 -8.87 13.69 8.32
C ILE A 60 -8.38 12.25 8.17
N THR A 61 -9.31 11.31 8.28
CA THR A 61 -9.07 9.86 8.25
C THR A 61 -9.56 9.19 6.97
N ASN A 62 -10.27 9.93 6.13
CA ASN A 62 -10.79 9.51 4.83
C ASN A 62 -10.84 10.73 3.89
N PHE A 63 -11.12 10.48 2.61
CA PHE A 63 -11.17 11.52 1.58
C PHE A 63 -12.55 11.64 0.91
N HIS A 64 -13.63 11.24 1.61
CA HIS A 64 -14.97 11.20 1.00
C HIS A 64 -15.52 12.59 0.69
N ASP A 65 -15.19 13.58 1.52
CA ASP A 65 -15.67 14.96 1.38
C ASP A 65 -15.05 15.71 0.21
N ILE A 66 -13.98 15.17 -0.39
CA ILE A 66 -13.27 15.80 -1.50
C ILE A 66 -13.80 15.22 -2.82
N GLY A 67 -14.34 16.08 -3.67
CA GLY A 67 -14.81 15.67 -4.99
C GLY A 67 -13.66 15.23 -5.89
N LYS A 68 -13.88 14.23 -6.74
CA LYS A 68 -12.86 13.82 -7.75
C LYS A 68 -12.43 14.99 -8.63
N THR A 69 -13.38 15.79 -9.13
CA THR A 69 -13.13 16.97 -9.98
C THR A 69 -12.37 18.05 -9.23
N GLU A 70 -12.70 18.27 -7.97
CA GLU A 70 -12.01 19.22 -7.10
C GLU A 70 -10.54 18.81 -6.89
N ALA A 71 -10.31 17.55 -6.52
CA ALA A 71 -8.95 17.02 -6.37
C ALA A 71 -8.15 17.13 -7.67
N LEU A 72 -8.75 16.84 -8.82
CA LEU A 72 -8.12 17.01 -10.13
C LEU A 72 -7.73 18.47 -10.40
N GLY A 73 -8.63 19.43 -10.13
CA GLY A 73 -8.37 20.85 -10.32
C GLY A 73 -7.18 21.34 -9.47
N ILE A 74 -7.14 20.94 -8.20
CA ILE A 74 -6.04 21.27 -7.27
C ILE A 74 -4.72 20.61 -7.73
N CYS A 75 -4.77 19.33 -8.10
CA CYS A 75 -3.60 18.59 -8.55
C CYS A 75 -3.00 19.17 -9.82
N LEU A 76 -3.84 19.59 -10.78
CA LEU A 76 -3.43 20.16 -12.07
C LEU A 76 -3.17 21.67 -12.03
N GLU A 77 -3.55 22.35 -10.94
CA GLU A 77 -3.51 23.81 -10.83
C GLU A 77 -4.38 24.49 -11.90
N GLN A 78 -5.54 23.88 -12.19
CA GLN A 78 -6.48 24.35 -13.20
C GLN A 78 -7.89 24.51 -12.61
N PRO A 79 -8.56 25.65 -12.87
CA PRO A 79 -9.88 25.92 -12.32
C PRO A 79 -10.99 25.10 -12.97
N ILE A 80 -10.79 24.63 -14.20
CA ILE A 80 -11.75 23.83 -14.97
C ILE A 80 -11.04 22.60 -15.49
N VAL A 81 -11.49 21.43 -15.06
CA VAL A 81 -10.92 20.13 -15.46
C VAL A 81 -12.03 19.21 -15.94
N ASN A 82 -11.76 18.46 -17.00
CA ASN A 82 -12.69 17.44 -17.48
C ASN A 82 -12.64 16.21 -16.54
N PRO A 83 -13.72 15.88 -15.81
CA PRO A 83 -13.72 14.75 -14.88
C PRO A 83 -13.55 13.38 -15.55
N LEU A 84 -13.73 13.31 -16.87
CA LEU A 84 -13.54 12.10 -17.69
C LEU A 84 -12.11 11.95 -18.22
N MET A 85 -11.22 12.94 -17.99
CA MET A 85 -9.84 12.85 -18.43
C MET A 85 -9.06 11.84 -17.57
N ASN A 86 -8.35 10.93 -18.23
CA ASN A 86 -7.37 10.07 -17.57
C ASN A 86 -6.07 10.86 -17.35
N VAL A 87 -5.85 11.29 -16.11
CA VAL A 87 -4.62 11.99 -15.71
C VAL A 87 -3.55 10.96 -15.40
N THR A 88 -2.43 11.00 -16.11
CA THR A 88 -1.20 10.30 -15.73
C THR A 88 -0.29 11.21 -14.92
N SER A 89 0.68 10.63 -14.20
CA SER A 89 1.66 11.39 -13.40
C SER A 89 2.42 12.46 -14.20
N SER A 90 2.63 12.28 -15.51
CA SER A 90 3.36 13.22 -16.38
C SER A 90 2.59 14.50 -16.74
N HIS A 91 1.26 14.49 -16.55
CA HIS A 91 0.40 15.67 -16.70
C HIS A 91 0.46 16.58 -15.48
N LEU A 92 0.80 16.03 -14.30
CA LEU A 92 0.85 16.80 -13.06
C LEU A 92 2.01 17.79 -13.07
N PRO A 93 1.81 19.02 -12.52
CA PRO A 93 2.89 19.92 -12.15
C PRO A 93 3.91 19.24 -11.23
N ILE A 94 5.13 19.76 -11.19
CA ILE A 94 6.27 19.14 -10.50
C ILE A 94 5.98 18.91 -9.02
N ALA A 95 5.43 19.91 -8.31
CA ALA A 95 5.07 19.79 -6.90
C ALA A 95 4.04 18.66 -6.66
N SER A 96 2.95 18.64 -7.43
CA SER A 96 1.94 17.58 -7.36
C SER A 96 2.52 16.20 -7.65
N ARG A 97 3.49 16.11 -8.58
CA ARG A 97 4.15 14.87 -8.95
C ARG A 97 5.08 14.36 -7.84
N ILE A 98 5.82 15.24 -7.17
CA ILE A 98 6.64 14.89 -6.01
C ILE A 98 5.76 14.38 -4.86
N ILE A 99 4.65 15.08 -4.56
CA ILE A 99 3.71 14.63 -3.53
C ILE A 99 3.14 13.26 -3.90
N LEU A 100 2.73 13.05 -5.15
CA LEU A 100 2.23 11.76 -5.62
C LEU A 100 3.27 10.62 -5.46
N LEU A 101 4.56 10.92 -5.69
CA LEU A 101 5.64 9.96 -5.46
C LEU A 101 5.69 9.54 -3.99
N LEU A 102 5.69 10.51 -3.07
CA LEU A 102 5.68 10.26 -1.62
C LEU A 102 4.45 9.46 -1.20
N VAL A 103 3.27 9.81 -1.72
CA VAL A 103 2.02 9.10 -1.44
C VAL A 103 2.13 7.63 -1.85
N THR A 104 2.59 7.36 -3.06
CA THR A 104 2.54 6.01 -3.64
C THR A 104 3.74 5.12 -3.31
N ASN A 105 4.81 5.66 -2.72
CA ASN A 105 6.01 4.91 -2.33
C ASN A 105 6.23 4.87 -0.82
N THR A 106 5.78 5.89 -0.09
CA THR A 106 6.09 6.05 1.35
C THR A 106 4.83 5.99 2.19
N PHE A 107 3.82 6.82 1.91
CA PHE A 107 2.66 6.96 2.79
C PHE A 107 1.61 5.87 2.62
N LEU A 108 1.34 5.46 1.38
CA LEU A 108 0.42 4.40 1.00
C LEU A 108 1.05 3.57 -0.14
N PRO A 109 2.15 2.86 0.13
CA PRO A 109 2.93 2.16 -0.89
C PRO A 109 2.05 1.22 -1.70
N LYS A 110 2.06 1.36 -3.04
CA LYS A 110 1.28 0.50 -3.94
C LYS A 110 2.18 -0.43 -4.75
N GLU A 111 1.64 -1.60 -5.06
CA GLU A 111 2.22 -2.48 -6.07
C GLU A 111 1.72 -2.10 -7.46
N GLY A 112 2.55 -2.39 -8.47
CA GLY A 112 2.22 -2.17 -9.87
C GLY A 112 2.52 -0.76 -10.36
N SER A 113 1.73 -0.25 -11.30
CA SER A 113 2.08 0.95 -12.04
C SER A 113 1.96 2.23 -11.21
N HIS A 114 3.03 3.02 -11.18
CA HIS A 114 3.04 4.39 -10.65
C HIS A 114 2.65 5.45 -11.69
N THR A 115 2.36 5.05 -12.94
CA THR A 115 2.04 6.01 -14.02
C THR A 115 0.62 6.57 -13.92
N LEU A 116 -0.33 5.77 -13.42
CA LEU A 116 -1.73 6.14 -13.25
C LEU A 116 -2.05 6.31 -11.75
N PRO A 117 -2.26 7.54 -11.26
CA PRO A 117 -2.72 7.78 -9.90
C PRO A 117 -4.18 7.32 -9.74
N SER A 118 -4.47 6.68 -8.61
CA SER A 118 -5.86 6.37 -8.22
C SER A 118 -6.60 7.65 -7.80
N GLU A 119 -7.94 7.59 -7.72
CA GLU A 119 -8.72 8.71 -7.16
C GLU A 119 -8.27 9.03 -5.73
N ARG A 120 -7.97 8.01 -4.92
CA ARG A 120 -7.45 8.19 -3.56
C ARG A 120 -6.10 8.90 -3.57
N ASP A 121 -5.20 8.54 -4.50
CA ASP A 121 -3.88 9.17 -4.63
C ASP A 121 -4.03 10.68 -4.93
N LEU A 122 -4.92 11.03 -5.86
CA LEU A 122 -5.19 12.42 -6.25
C LEU A 122 -5.81 13.22 -5.12
N LYS A 123 -6.77 12.65 -4.37
CA LYS A 123 -7.36 13.32 -3.22
C LYS A 123 -6.34 13.55 -2.11
N PHE A 124 -5.44 12.60 -1.86
CA PHE A 124 -4.33 12.78 -0.93
C PHE A 124 -3.45 13.96 -1.37
N VAL A 125 -3.03 13.99 -2.63
CA VAL A 125 -2.23 15.10 -3.17
C VAL A 125 -2.95 16.45 -3.00
N ALA A 126 -4.24 16.49 -3.30
CA ALA A 126 -5.05 17.70 -3.15
C ALA A 126 -5.10 18.21 -1.70
N CYS A 127 -5.29 17.33 -0.71
CA CYS A 127 -5.23 17.68 0.70
C CYS A 127 -3.90 18.31 1.09
N VAL A 128 -2.79 17.69 0.67
CA VAL A 128 -1.45 18.20 0.98
C VAL A 128 -1.25 19.60 0.40
N LYS A 129 -1.69 19.82 -0.85
CA LYS A 129 -1.59 21.13 -1.51
C LYS A 129 -2.45 22.20 -0.85
N ASN A 130 -3.63 21.84 -0.34
CA ASN A 130 -4.52 22.75 0.36
C ASN A 130 -4.17 22.94 1.85
N GLY A 131 -3.16 22.24 2.36
CA GLY A 131 -2.80 22.28 3.78
C GLY A 131 -3.80 21.58 4.70
N THR A 132 -4.68 20.74 4.16
CA THR A 132 -5.62 19.94 4.97
C THR A 132 -4.85 18.90 5.77
N GLN A 133 -4.86 19.00 7.11
CA GLN A 133 -4.18 18.04 7.98
C GLN A 133 -4.74 16.62 7.78
N ILE A 134 -3.86 15.67 7.48
CA ILE A 134 -4.18 14.26 7.27
C ILE A 134 -3.66 13.45 8.46
N ASN A 135 -4.52 12.56 8.98
CA ASN A 135 -4.11 11.58 9.98
C ASN A 135 -3.37 10.42 9.30
N LEU A 136 -2.09 10.64 9.00
CA LEU A 136 -1.24 9.64 8.35
C LEU A 136 -1.08 8.35 9.18
N PRO A 137 -0.89 8.38 10.51
CA PRO A 137 -0.85 7.16 11.33
C PRO A 137 -2.09 6.28 11.14
N TYR A 138 -3.28 6.86 11.18
CA TYR A 138 -4.54 6.15 10.95
C TYR A 138 -4.62 5.53 9.54
N LEU A 139 -4.18 6.29 8.52
CA LEU A 139 -4.17 5.78 7.14
C LEU A 139 -3.17 4.64 6.95
N ILE A 140 -2.01 4.66 7.61
CA ILE A 140 -1.02 3.58 7.58
C ILE A 140 -1.60 2.31 8.20
N VAL A 141 -2.22 2.38 9.38
CA VAL A 141 -2.79 1.19 10.05
C VAL A 141 -3.91 0.57 9.21
N ASN A 142 -4.83 1.39 8.68
CA ASN A 142 -5.84 0.87 7.76
C ASN A 142 -5.25 0.26 6.49
N HIS A 143 -4.15 0.84 6.01
CA HIS A 143 -3.47 0.30 4.84
C HIS A 143 -2.88 -1.09 5.11
N LEU A 144 -2.25 -1.30 6.27
CA LEU A 144 -1.75 -2.61 6.72
C LEU A 144 -2.88 -3.66 6.68
N LEU A 145 -4.04 -3.32 7.25
CA LEU A 145 -5.20 -4.22 7.35
C LEU A 145 -5.86 -4.50 6.00
N SER A 146 -5.84 -3.54 5.08
CA SER A 146 -6.49 -3.66 3.77
C SER A 146 -5.73 -4.51 2.75
N ARG A 147 -4.43 -4.77 2.97
CA ARG A 147 -3.55 -5.46 2.01
C ARG A 147 -2.70 -6.55 2.68
N PRO A 148 -3.31 -7.62 3.24
CA PRO A 148 -2.56 -8.67 3.95
C PRO A 148 -1.64 -9.50 3.03
N ASN A 149 -1.97 -9.59 1.73
CA ASN A 149 -1.15 -10.32 0.75
C ASN A 149 0.03 -9.50 0.19
N HIS A 150 0.16 -8.24 0.62
CA HIS A 150 1.29 -7.38 0.32
C HIS A 150 2.13 -7.18 1.60
N THR A 151 3.39 -6.80 1.45
CA THR A 151 4.29 -6.48 2.57
C THR A 151 4.68 -5.00 2.59
N PRO A 152 3.71 -4.05 2.69
CA PRO A 152 4.04 -2.63 2.72
C PRO A 152 4.81 -2.27 4.00
N TYR A 153 5.47 -1.11 3.98
CA TYR A 153 6.16 -0.54 5.15
C TYR A 153 7.18 -1.45 5.87
N PRO A 154 8.05 -2.19 5.16
CA PRO A 154 9.00 -3.11 5.81
C PRO A 154 9.91 -2.40 6.83
N MET A 155 10.27 -1.14 6.55
CA MET A 155 11.10 -0.32 7.43
C MET A 155 10.37 0.09 8.73
N LEU A 156 9.12 0.56 8.63
CA LEU A 156 8.33 0.95 9.80
C LEU A 156 8.05 -0.27 10.68
N LEU A 157 7.64 -1.38 10.08
CA LEU A 157 7.36 -2.61 10.82
C LEU A 157 8.61 -3.16 11.50
N SER A 158 9.76 -3.16 10.82
CA SER A 158 11.03 -3.59 11.43
C SER A 158 11.36 -2.73 12.67
N ARG A 159 11.16 -1.42 12.58
CA ARG A 159 11.38 -0.50 13.70
C ARG A 159 10.42 -0.75 14.86
N ILE A 160 9.12 -0.90 14.59
CA ILE A 160 8.10 -1.17 15.63
C ILE A 160 8.38 -2.53 16.29
N ILE A 161 8.56 -3.59 15.50
CA ILE A 161 8.81 -4.94 16.02
C ILE A 161 10.07 -4.94 16.89
N SER A 162 11.17 -4.32 16.43
CA SER A 162 12.41 -4.26 17.21
C SER A 162 12.22 -3.52 18.53
N ALA A 163 11.48 -2.40 18.54
CA ALA A 163 11.20 -1.66 19.75
C ALA A 163 10.33 -2.45 20.74
N VAL A 164 9.32 -3.16 20.23
CA VAL A 164 8.46 -4.02 21.05
C VAL A 164 9.25 -5.18 21.64
N LEU A 165 10.02 -5.91 20.84
CA LEU A 165 10.86 -7.02 21.33
C LEU A 165 11.86 -6.55 22.40
N ALA A 166 12.52 -5.41 22.17
CA ALA A 166 13.42 -4.80 23.14
C ALA A 166 12.70 -4.44 24.46
N SER A 167 11.45 -3.95 24.40
CA SER A 167 10.67 -3.64 25.60
C SER A 167 10.33 -4.87 26.46
N PHE A 168 10.31 -6.06 25.84
CA PHE A 168 10.13 -7.35 26.51
C PHE A 168 11.46 -8.06 26.84
N ASN A 169 12.61 -7.43 26.59
CA ASN A 169 13.95 -8.03 26.69
C ASN A 169 14.10 -9.32 25.86
N ILE A 170 13.51 -9.33 24.66
CA ILE A 170 13.63 -10.44 23.70
C ILE A 170 14.66 -10.03 22.64
N ASP A 171 15.74 -10.79 22.57
CA ASP A 171 16.78 -10.58 21.58
C ASP A 171 16.32 -11.04 20.19
N ILE A 172 16.71 -10.27 19.17
CA ILE A 172 16.57 -10.71 17.78
C ILE A 172 17.57 -11.85 17.55
N PRO A 173 17.13 -13.01 17.03
CA PRO A 173 18.01 -14.15 16.78
C PRO A 173 19.25 -13.80 15.93
N ASP A 174 20.39 -14.40 16.23
CA ASP A 174 21.66 -14.18 15.50
C ASP A 174 21.57 -14.56 14.00
N ASP A 175 20.63 -15.44 13.64
CA ASP A 175 20.36 -15.85 12.27
C ASP A 175 19.49 -14.86 11.48
N GLU A 176 19.01 -13.79 12.12
CA GLU A 176 18.17 -12.78 11.47
C GLU A 176 18.97 -11.98 10.44
N GLN A 177 18.51 -12.02 9.19
CA GLN A 177 19.08 -11.20 8.13
C GLN A 177 18.61 -9.76 8.24
N SER A 178 19.56 -8.82 8.24
CA SER A 178 19.27 -7.39 8.17
C SER A 178 19.61 -6.84 6.79
N VAL A 179 18.74 -5.98 6.28
CA VAL A 179 18.90 -5.34 4.97
C VAL A 179 18.84 -3.83 5.16
N LYS A 180 19.79 -3.11 4.56
CA LYS A 180 19.72 -1.65 4.49
C LYS A 180 18.61 -1.24 3.52
N PRO A 181 17.81 -0.19 3.82
CA PRO A 181 16.81 0.30 2.89
C PRO A 181 17.42 0.57 1.51
N SER A 182 16.94 -0.14 0.50
CA SER A 182 17.40 0.04 -0.87
C SER A 182 16.80 1.29 -1.50
N HIS A 183 17.26 1.60 -2.71
CA HIS A 183 16.73 2.67 -3.53
C HIS A 183 15.22 2.56 -3.85
N ASN A 184 14.58 1.40 -3.62
CA ASN A 184 13.15 1.26 -3.85
C ASN A 184 12.30 1.62 -2.61
N HIS A 185 12.93 1.73 -1.43
CA HIS A 185 12.27 2.03 -0.16
C HIS A 185 12.36 3.51 0.22
N LEU A 186 13.28 4.24 -0.40
CA LEU A 186 13.51 5.66 -0.18
C LEU A 186 13.23 6.42 -1.47
N VAL A 187 12.60 7.59 -1.36
CA VAL A 187 12.46 8.50 -2.49
C VAL A 187 13.85 9.01 -2.88
N ASN A 188 14.41 8.48 -3.98
CA ASN A 188 15.71 8.89 -4.49
C ASN A 188 15.68 9.21 -5.98
N LYS A 189 16.85 9.62 -6.49
CA LYS A 189 17.10 10.05 -7.86
C LYS A 189 16.55 9.08 -8.93
N ALA A 190 16.52 7.77 -8.68
CA ALA A 190 15.98 6.79 -9.63
C ALA A 190 14.43 6.77 -9.67
N GLY A 191 13.77 6.90 -8.50
CA GLY A 191 12.30 7.07 -8.44
C GLY A 191 11.84 8.40 -9.05
N LEU A 192 12.65 9.44 -8.93
CA LEU A 192 12.44 10.74 -9.57
C LEU A 192 12.60 10.66 -11.10
N ARG A 193 13.59 9.92 -11.60
CA ARG A 193 13.76 9.62 -13.04
C ARG A 193 12.55 8.89 -13.63
N HIS A 194 11.96 7.91 -12.94
CA HIS A 194 10.74 7.22 -13.37
C HIS A 194 9.52 8.14 -13.50
N LEU A 195 9.53 9.29 -12.82
CA LEU A 195 8.50 10.32 -12.89
C LEU A 195 8.88 11.50 -13.80
N ASN A 196 9.91 11.35 -14.64
CA ASN A 196 10.43 12.40 -15.51
C ASN A 196 10.79 13.67 -14.72
N LEU A 197 11.44 13.52 -13.57
CA LEU A 197 11.97 14.62 -12.76
C LEU A 197 13.49 14.52 -12.71
N ILE A 198 14.18 15.58 -13.12
CA ILE A 198 15.63 15.74 -12.98
C ILE A 198 15.87 16.93 -12.05
N PHE A 199 16.93 16.83 -11.24
CA PHE A 199 17.45 17.96 -10.49
C PHE A 199 18.64 18.54 -11.26
N GLU A 200 18.47 19.73 -11.84
CA GLU A 200 19.46 20.46 -12.64
C GLU A 200 19.54 21.89 -12.11
N ASP A 201 20.77 22.43 -11.97
CA ASP A 201 21.04 23.82 -11.53
C ASP A 201 20.35 24.28 -10.24
N GLY A 202 20.09 23.36 -9.31
CA GLY A 202 19.44 23.67 -8.02
C GLY A 202 17.91 23.68 -8.07
N GLU A 203 17.30 23.38 -9.22
CA GLU A 203 15.84 23.31 -9.40
C GLU A 203 15.38 21.93 -9.91
N TRP A 204 14.14 21.56 -9.57
CA TRP A 204 13.51 20.35 -10.11
C TRP A 204 12.89 20.69 -11.46
N ALA A 205 13.39 20.03 -12.53
CA ALA A 205 12.91 20.19 -13.88
C ALA A 205 12.18 18.92 -14.37
N LYS A 206 11.22 19.10 -15.28
CA LYS A 206 10.65 17.98 -16.03
C LYS A 206 11.71 17.49 -17.01
N MET A 207 12.01 16.19 -17.00
CA MET A 207 12.82 15.55 -18.02
C MET A 207 12.12 15.81 -19.37
N GLN A 208 12.65 16.74 -20.16
CA GLN A 208 12.19 16.91 -21.53
C GLN A 208 12.56 15.61 -22.21
N GLY A 209 11.54 14.90 -22.70
CA GLY A 209 11.77 13.71 -23.50
C GLY A 209 12.80 14.07 -24.56
N ARG A 210 13.75 13.16 -24.80
CA ARG A 210 14.64 13.20 -25.95
C ARG A 210 13.76 13.17 -27.19
N GLY A 211 13.18 14.32 -27.52
CA GLY A 211 12.43 14.55 -28.73
C GLY A 211 13.40 14.19 -29.81
N ARG A 212 12.94 13.33 -30.72
CA ARG A 212 13.61 13.02 -31.98
C ARG A 212 14.37 14.25 -32.41
N GLU A 213 15.69 14.10 -32.33
CA GLU A 213 16.69 15.04 -32.76
C GLU A 213 16.18 15.68 -34.05
N ARG A 214 16.06 17.02 -34.04
CA ARG A 214 15.87 17.74 -35.29
C ARG A 214 16.99 17.26 -36.20
N VAL A 215 16.62 16.57 -37.28
CA VAL A 215 17.53 16.25 -38.39
C VAL A 215 18.21 17.55 -38.76
N ARG A 216 19.45 17.69 -38.32
CA ARG A 216 20.38 18.69 -38.82
C ARG A 216 21.48 17.90 -39.47
N GLU A 217 21.74 18.29 -40.71
CA GLU A 217 22.57 17.60 -41.69
C GLU A 217 23.92 17.19 -41.10
N GLN A 218 24.34 15.99 -41.51
CA GLN A 218 25.64 15.41 -41.24
C GLN A 218 26.75 16.32 -41.78
N GLU A 219 27.82 16.50 -40.99
CA GLU A 219 29.19 16.68 -41.48
C GLU A 219 30.14 15.95 -40.47
N PRO A 220 31.26 15.35 -40.92
CA PRO A 220 31.95 14.29 -40.18
C PRO A 220 33.27 14.72 -39.50
N VAL A 221 33.76 13.82 -38.62
CA VAL A 221 35.12 13.75 -38.02
C VAL A 221 35.30 14.65 -36.78
N ARG A 222 35.69 14.17 -35.58
CA ARG A 222 36.95 13.48 -35.23
C ARG A 222 36.89 12.87 -33.82
N ALA A 223 37.72 11.84 -33.61
CA ALA A 223 37.90 11.06 -32.37
C ALA A 223 38.30 11.89 -31.14
N GLY A 224 37.87 11.41 -29.97
CA GLY A 224 38.37 11.79 -28.65
C GLY A 224 37.79 10.81 -27.63
N ASP A 225 38.63 9.88 -27.18
CA ASP A 225 38.40 9.00 -26.05
C ASP A 225 38.07 9.81 -24.79
N ASP A 226 37.10 9.33 -24.01
CA ASP A 226 37.13 9.40 -22.56
C ASP A 226 36.40 8.15 -22.06
N ASP A 227 37.21 7.26 -21.48
CA ASP A 227 36.81 6.09 -20.73
C ASP A 227 36.02 6.50 -19.48
N ASP A 228 34.83 5.95 -19.30
CA ASP A 228 34.27 5.69 -17.98
C ASP A 228 33.68 4.27 -18.03
N ASP A 229 34.50 3.34 -17.55
CA ASP A 229 34.15 1.95 -17.26
C ASP A 229 33.09 1.91 -16.16
N GLU A 230 31.84 1.60 -16.51
CA GLU A 230 30.94 0.90 -15.61
C GLU A 230 30.57 -0.44 -16.26
N GLU A 231 31.29 -1.48 -15.85
CA GLU A 231 30.94 -2.87 -16.06
C GLU A 231 29.55 -3.14 -15.45
N ASP A 232 28.51 -3.03 -16.28
CA ASP A 232 27.21 -3.61 -15.98
C ASP A 232 27.25 -5.08 -16.45
N ASP A 233 27.61 -5.97 -15.52
CA ASP A 233 27.62 -7.42 -15.69
C ASP A 233 26.16 -7.93 -15.74
N LEU A 234 25.44 -7.53 -16.80
CA LEU A 234 24.15 -8.08 -17.19
C LEU A 234 24.41 -9.35 -17.98
N GLN A 235 24.51 -10.48 -17.27
CA GLN A 235 24.38 -11.80 -17.88
C GLN A 235 22.96 -11.99 -18.42
N GLN A 236 22.71 -11.46 -19.62
CA GLN A 236 21.61 -11.85 -20.48
C GLN A 236 22.02 -13.14 -21.21
N TYR A 237 21.46 -14.27 -20.77
CA TYR A 237 21.35 -15.44 -21.64
C TYR A 237 20.18 -15.21 -22.59
N GLU A 238 20.43 -14.61 -23.75
CA GLU A 238 19.46 -14.60 -24.85
C GLU A 238 20.06 -15.30 -26.08
N MET A 239 19.60 -16.53 -26.29
CA MET A 239 19.85 -17.29 -27.51
C MET A 239 19.06 -16.63 -28.64
N ARG A 240 19.76 -15.87 -29.50
CA ARG A 240 19.22 -15.34 -30.75
C ARG A 240 18.60 -16.43 -31.61
N PRO A 241 17.54 -16.08 -32.35
CA PRO A 241 17.50 -16.42 -33.77
C PRO A 241 17.36 -15.16 -34.63
N SER A 242 18.25 -15.04 -35.60
CA SER A 242 18.16 -14.05 -36.68
C SER A 242 17.09 -14.45 -37.70
N ALA A 243 16.52 -13.41 -38.31
CA ALA A 243 15.92 -13.30 -39.65
C ALA A 243 14.38 -13.27 -39.75
N GLY A 244 13.89 -12.21 -40.39
CA GLY A 244 12.69 -12.27 -41.24
C GLY A 244 11.48 -11.43 -40.78
N GLN A 245 11.31 -10.30 -41.48
CA GLN A 245 10.07 -9.58 -41.80
C GLN A 245 8.70 -10.10 -41.27
N SER A 246 7.90 -9.13 -40.82
CA SER A 246 6.43 -9.02 -40.91
C SER A 246 5.60 -9.21 -39.64
N SER A 247 4.71 -8.23 -39.45
CA SER A 247 3.56 -8.16 -38.55
C SER A 247 2.90 -9.49 -38.15
N SER A 248 2.69 -9.72 -36.84
CA SER A 248 1.54 -10.49 -36.36
C SER A 248 1.21 -10.20 -34.89
N SER A 249 -0.09 -10.13 -34.62
CA SER A 249 -0.67 -10.06 -33.28
C SER A 249 -0.39 -11.36 -32.51
N SER A 250 0.28 -11.26 -31.37
CA SER A 250 0.51 -12.42 -30.50
C SER A 250 -0.80 -12.83 -29.82
N ARG A 251 -1.49 -13.82 -30.40
CA ARG A 251 -2.51 -14.59 -29.68
C ARG A 251 -1.82 -15.32 -28.51
N PRO A 252 -2.43 -15.36 -27.30
CA PRO A 252 -1.90 -16.15 -26.21
C PRO A 252 -1.86 -17.63 -26.62
N THR A 253 -0.76 -18.31 -26.28
CA THR A 253 -0.58 -19.75 -26.53
C THR A 253 -1.62 -20.56 -25.76
N LEU A 254 -2.05 -21.70 -26.32
CA LEU A 254 -3.04 -22.59 -25.72
C LEU A 254 -2.67 -22.96 -24.27
N ASP A 255 -1.37 -23.19 -24.02
CA ASP A 255 -0.84 -23.54 -22.71
C ASP A 255 -0.95 -22.39 -21.70
N SER A 256 -0.76 -21.15 -22.15
CA SER A 256 -0.96 -19.95 -21.30
C SER A 256 -2.44 -19.75 -20.96
N LEU A 257 -3.35 -20.10 -21.88
CA LEU A 257 -4.78 -20.06 -21.61
C LEU A 257 -5.23 -21.17 -20.65
N MET A 258 -4.71 -22.39 -20.80
CA MET A 258 -4.99 -23.50 -19.88
C MET A 258 -4.50 -23.20 -18.46
N ALA A 259 -3.25 -22.73 -18.30
CA ALA A 259 -2.73 -22.35 -16.99
C ALA A 259 -3.56 -21.25 -16.30
N ARG A 260 -4.08 -20.28 -17.07
CA ARG A 260 -4.96 -19.24 -16.52
C ARG A 260 -6.34 -19.76 -16.16
N MET A 261 -6.86 -20.77 -16.88
CA MET A 261 -8.11 -21.43 -16.54
C MET A 261 -7.97 -22.28 -15.27
N ASP A 262 -6.84 -22.98 -15.10
CA ASP A 262 -6.57 -23.77 -13.89
C ASP A 262 -6.47 -22.89 -12.64
N ILE A 263 -5.79 -21.74 -12.74
CA ILE A 263 -5.72 -20.75 -11.67
C ILE A 263 -7.11 -20.18 -11.37
N ALA A 264 -7.87 -19.79 -12.39
CA ALA A 264 -9.22 -19.26 -12.20
C ALA A 264 -10.19 -20.30 -11.59
N GLN A 265 -9.99 -21.58 -11.89
CA GLN A 265 -10.76 -22.67 -11.29
C GLN A 265 -10.43 -22.85 -9.81
N ALA A 266 -9.14 -22.83 -9.45
CA ALA A 266 -8.71 -22.91 -8.05
C ALA A 266 -9.25 -21.73 -7.22
N ASP A 267 -9.22 -20.51 -7.77
CA ASP A 267 -9.79 -19.33 -7.12
C ASP A 267 -11.31 -19.46 -6.91
N MET A 268 -12.04 -20.00 -7.90
CA MET A 268 -13.47 -20.24 -7.77
C MET A 268 -13.80 -21.32 -6.73
N GLU A 269 -13.01 -22.37 -6.64
CA GLU A 269 -13.17 -23.43 -5.63
C GLU A 269 -12.89 -22.90 -4.22
N PHE A 270 -11.86 -22.07 -4.07
CA PHE A 270 -11.54 -21.39 -2.81
C PHE A 270 -12.69 -20.47 -2.36
N VAL A 271 -13.17 -19.59 -3.23
CA VAL A 271 -14.29 -18.68 -2.92
C VAL A 271 -15.56 -19.45 -2.56
N LYS A 272 -15.82 -20.57 -3.24
CA LYS A 272 -16.96 -21.45 -2.92
C LYS A 272 -16.82 -22.08 -1.54
N GLY A 273 -15.61 -22.47 -1.14
CA GLY A 273 -15.29 -22.96 0.20
C GLY A 273 -15.56 -21.91 1.28
N GLU A 274 -15.05 -20.70 1.09
CA GLU A 274 -15.26 -19.56 2.01
C GLU A 274 -16.76 -19.22 2.14
N MET A 275 -17.50 -19.24 1.03
CA MET A 275 -18.96 -19.01 1.04
C MET A 275 -19.72 -20.09 1.81
N HIS A 276 -19.26 -21.34 1.78
CA HIS A 276 -19.86 -22.42 2.56
C HIS A 276 -19.64 -22.20 4.06
N GLN A 277 -18.41 -21.90 4.46
CA GLN A 277 -18.07 -21.60 5.85
C GLN A 277 -18.83 -20.37 6.37
N PHE A 278 -18.98 -19.34 5.55
CA PHE A 278 -19.77 -18.16 5.91
C PHE A 278 -21.25 -18.51 6.15
N ARG A 279 -21.84 -19.37 5.30
CA ARG A 279 -23.22 -19.84 5.45
C ARG A 279 -23.41 -20.66 6.73
N GLU A 280 -22.47 -21.56 7.05
CA GLU A 280 -22.47 -22.33 8.29
C GLU A 280 -22.32 -21.41 9.51
N GLY A 281 -21.41 -20.43 9.45
CA GLY A 281 -21.24 -19.41 10.48
C GLY A 281 -22.52 -18.64 10.76
N GLN A 282 -23.26 -18.24 9.72
CA GLN A 282 -24.56 -17.58 9.89
C GLN A 282 -25.62 -18.50 10.52
N ALA A 283 -25.67 -19.77 10.13
CA ALA A 283 -26.60 -20.74 10.73
C ALA A 283 -26.34 -20.93 12.22
N ASN A 284 -25.07 -21.01 12.63
CA ASN A 284 -24.67 -21.14 14.03
C ASN A 284 -25.03 -19.89 14.85
N ILE A 285 -24.86 -18.69 14.28
CA ILE A 285 -25.25 -17.44 14.96
C ILE A 285 -26.77 -17.38 15.15
N LEU A 286 -27.55 -17.72 14.12
CA LEU A 286 -29.01 -17.76 14.20
C LEU A 286 -29.50 -18.76 15.25
N GLN A 287 -28.86 -19.94 15.33
CA GLN A 287 -29.17 -20.93 16.36
C GLN A 287 -28.82 -20.41 17.75
N GLY A 288 -27.64 -19.83 17.95
CA GLY A 288 -27.24 -19.24 19.23
C GLY A 288 -28.18 -18.11 19.68
N GLN A 289 -28.70 -17.30 18.75
CA GLN A 289 -29.72 -16.31 19.06
C GLN A 289 -31.07 -16.92 19.44
N ALA A 290 -31.46 -18.06 18.85
CA ALA A 290 -32.66 -18.78 19.25
C ALA A 290 -32.52 -19.36 20.66
N ASP A 291 -31.37 -19.98 20.97
CA ASP A 291 -31.09 -20.57 22.27
C ASP A 291 -31.06 -19.51 23.39
N LEU A 292 -30.47 -18.33 23.12
CA LEU A 292 -30.49 -17.21 24.06
C LEU A 292 -31.90 -16.70 24.34
N ARG A 293 -32.75 -16.57 23.32
CA ARG A 293 -34.14 -16.15 23.51
C ARG A 293 -34.93 -17.19 24.31
N GLN A 294 -34.69 -18.47 24.08
CA GLN A 294 -35.31 -19.54 24.85
C GLN A 294 -34.87 -19.49 26.31
N GLY A 295 -33.56 -19.36 26.58
CA GLY A 295 -33.05 -19.24 27.95
C GLY A 295 -33.60 -18.01 28.68
N GLN A 296 -33.79 -16.89 27.98
CA GLN A 296 -34.46 -15.71 28.55
C GLN A 296 -35.92 -16.00 28.92
N ALA A 297 -36.67 -16.71 28.07
CA ALA A 297 -38.04 -17.11 28.35
C ALA A 297 -38.12 -18.05 29.56
N ASP A 298 -37.21 -19.01 29.66
CA ASP A 298 -37.15 -19.97 30.77
C ASP A 298 -36.86 -19.26 32.11
N ILE A 299 -35.96 -18.28 32.12
CA ILE A 299 -35.65 -17.45 33.30
C ILE A 299 -36.87 -16.63 33.72
N LEU A 300 -37.56 -16.00 32.76
CA LEU A 300 -38.76 -15.21 33.05
C LEU A 300 -39.87 -16.09 33.63
N GLN A 301 -40.05 -17.29 33.10
CA GLN A 301 -41.01 -18.26 33.62
C GLN A 301 -40.64 -18.75 35.02
N TRP A 302 -39.37 -19.01 35.28
CA TRP A 302 -38.88 -19.35 36.62
C TRP A 302 -39.16 -18.24 37.64
N LEU A 303 -38.87 -16.98 37.28
CA LEU A 303 -39.13 -15.82 38.14
C LEU A 303 -40.62 -15.66 38.46
N GLN A 304 -41.51 -15.85 37.48
CA GLN A 304 -42.96 -15.80 37.69
C GLN A 304 -43.45 -16.91 38.63
N ASN A 305 -42.89 -18.12 38.52
CA ASN A 305 -43.23 -19.23 39.40
C ASN A 305 -42.68 -19.07 40.82
N ALA A 306 -41.49 -18.49 40.97
CA ALA A 306 -40.84 -18.27 42.26
C ALA A 306 -41.46 -17.13 43.07
N PHE A 307 -42.02 -16.12 42.39
CA PHE A 307 -42.64 -14.94 42.99
C PHE A 307 -44.05 -14.71 42.43
N PRO A 308 -45.03 -15.54 42.80
CA PRO A 308 -46.40 -15.36 42.35
C PRO A 308 -46.94 -14.01 42.86
N GLN A 309 -47.42 -13.18 41.93
CA GLN A 309 -48.07 -11.92 42.26
C GLN A 309 -49.38 -12.21 43.01
N HIS A 310 -49.45 -11.88 44.29
CA HIS A 310 -50.71 -11.90 45.01
C HIS A 310 -51.59 -10.75 44.52
N PRO A 311 -52.90 -10.99 44.29
CA PRO A 311 -53.80 -9.92 43.90
C PRO A 311 -53.80 -8.82 44.99
N PRO A 312 -53.95 -7.54 44.59
CA PRO A 312 -53.94 -6.45 45.53
C PRO A 312 -55.08 -6.62 46.55
N PRO A 313 -54.84 -6.29 47.84
CA PRO A 313 -55.85 -6.43 48.87
C PRO A 313 -57.04 -5.50 48.58
N SER A 314 -58.25 -6.06 48.68
CA SER A 314 -59.54 -5.39 48.45
C SER A 314 -59.82 -4.26 49.43
#